data_AF-A0A5C8HRQ4-F1
#
_entry.id   AF-A0A5C8HRQ4-F1
#
_cell.length_a   1.000
_cell.length_b   1.000
_cell.length_c   1.000
_cell.angle_alpha   90.00
_cell.angle_beta   90.00
_cell.angle_gamma   90.00
#
_symmetry.space_group_name_H-M   'P 1'
#
loop_
_entity.id
_entity.type
_entity.pdbx_description
1 polymer ?
#
loop_
_entity_poly.entity_id
_entity_poly.type
_entity_poly.pdbx_seq_one_letter_code
_entity_poly.pdbx_strand_id
1 'polypeptide(L)'
;MGSSAEAVRLLETELANPAATLRPETAVFLALSYASAGTPERGLALLMRTMAPTLTMYQRSVNAYADHLDATGDMPTANTGETGP
;
A
#
# COMPACT_ATOMS: atom_id res chain seq x y z
N MET A 1 -8.46 14.50 -15.57
CA MET A 1 -8.33 13.45 -14.53
C MET A 1 -7.13 13.84 -13.69
N GLY A 2 -7.33 14.08 -12.38
CA GLY A 2 -6.28 14.59 -11.49
C GLY A 2 -5.06 13.67 -11.42
N SER A 3 -3.89 14.23 -11.16
CA SER A 3 -2.64 13.46 -11.10
C SER A 3 -2.72 12.45 -9.96
N SER A 4 -2.77 11.16 -10.26
CA SER A 4 -2.75 10.08 -9.25
C SER A 4 -1.54 10.22 -8.32
N ALA A 5 -0.41 10.70 -8.83
CA ALA A 5 0.78 11.00 -8.04
C ALA A 5 0.57 12.14 -7.03
N GLU A 6 -0.20 13.17 -7.38
CA GLU A 6 -0.53 14.25 -6.46
C GLU A 6 -1.48 13.77 -5.35
N ALA A 7 -2.48 12.96 -5.70
CA ALA A 7 -3.37 12.34 -4.72
C ALA A 7 -2.60 11.43 -3.74
N VAL A 8 -1.69 10.59 -4.25
CA VAL A 8 -0.81 9.76 -3.42
C VAL A 8 -0.01 10.62 -2.44
N ARG A 9 0.69 11.66 -2.92
CA ARG A 9 1.51 12.54 -2.06
C ARG A 9 0.71 13.23 -0.96
N LEU A 10 -0.48 13.73 -1.29
CA LEU A 10 -1.35 14.42 -0.34
C LEU A 10 -1.82 13.45 0.76
N LEU A 11 -2.25 12.25 0.37
CA LEU A 11 -2.77 11.25 1.30
C LEU A 11 -1.66 10.61 2.15
N GLU A 12 -0.46 10.41 1.61
CA GLU A 12 0.73 10.00 2.36
C GLU A 12 1.09 11.04 3.45
N THR A 13 1.03 12.33 3.09
CA THR A 13 1.28 13.43 4.03
C THR A 13 0.25 13.44 5.16
N GLU A 14 -1.02 13.27 4.83
CA GLU A 14 -2.10 13.22 5.83
C GLU A 14 -1.97 12.00 6.74
N LEU A 15 -1.62 10.83 6.19
CA LEU A 15 -1.45 9.62 7.00
C LEU A 15 -0.22 9.68 7.92
N ALA A 16 0.84 10.37 7.50
CA ALA A 16 2.02 10.61 8.33
C ALA A 16 1.73 11.55 9.52
N ASN A 17 0.63 12.32 9.47
CA ASN A 17 0.23 13.17 10.59
C ASN A 17 -0.29 12.31 11.75
N PRO A 18 0.38 12.30 12.92
CA PRO A 18 -0.06 11.51 14.06
C PRO A 18 -1.43 11.95 14.60
N ALA A 19 -1.82 13.21 14.37
CA ALA A 19 -3.09 13.78 14.78
C ALA A 19 -4.25 13.52 13.79
N ALA A 20 -4.00 12.84 12.67
CA ALA A 20 -5.04 12.50 11.70
C ALA A 20 -6.14 11.65 12.37
N THR A 21 -7.37 12.17 12.38
CA THR A 21 -8.55 11.53 12.98
C THR A 21 -9.19 10.49 12.07
N LEU A 22 -8.97 10.60 10.75
CA LEU A 22 -9.58 9.77 9.72
C LEU A 22 -8.57 8.80 9.09
N ARG A 23 -7.70 8.18 9.89
CA ARG A 23 -6.66 7.28 9.35
C ARG A 23 -7.21 6.12 8.51
N PRO A 24 -8.27 5.39 8.94
CA PRO A 24 -8.86 4.34 8.12
C PRO A 24 -9.37 4.85 6.77
N GLU A 25 -10.06 5.98 6.76
CA GLU A 25 -10.61 6.59 5.56
C GLU A 25 -9.49 7.06 4.62
N THR A 26 -8.48 7.76 5.15
CA THR A 26 -7.29 8.18 4.39
C THR A 26 -6.56 6.98 3.80
N ALA A 27 -6.41 5.88 4.56
CA ALA A 27 -5.79 4.66 4.06
C ALA A 27 -6.57 4.02 2.91
N VAL A 28 -7.91 4.03 2.96
CA VAL A 28 -8.77 3.56 1.85
C VAL A 28 -8.52 4.39 0.59
N PHE A 29 -8.58 5.73 0.69
CA PHE A 29 -8.36 6.59 -0.48
C PHE A 29 -6.93 6.49 -1.03
N LEU A 30 -5.94 6.30 -0.16
CA LEU A 30 -4.55 6.10 -0.57
C LEU A 30 -4.39 4.77 -1.30
N ALA A 31 -5.03 3.71 -0.83
CA ALA A 31 -5.03 2.42 -1.51
C ALA A 31 -5.64 2.49 -2.92
N LEU A 32 -6.75 3.21 -3.09
CA LEU A 32 -7.35 3.46 -4.40
C LEU A 32 -6.40 4.26 -5.32
N SER A 33 -5.69 5.23 -4.75
CA SER A 33 -4.74 6.06 -5.50
C SER A 33 -3.53 5.25 -5.97
N TYR A 34 -3.00 4.35 -5.13
CA TYR A 34 -1.95 3.41 -5.52
C TYR A 34 -2.42 2.43 -6.61
N ALA A 35 -3.64 1.91 -6.52
CA ALA A 35 -4.21 1.06 -7.58
C ALA A 35 -4.32 1.81 -8.91
N SER A 36 -4.79 3.07 -8.88
CA SER A 36 -4.83 3.93 -10.07
C SER A 36 -3.43 4.28 -10.61
N ALA A 37 -2.39 4.23 -9.77
CA ALA A 37 -1.01 4.47 -10.14
C ALA A 37 -0.25 3.19 -10.57
N GLY A 38 -0.92 2.03 -10.59
CA GLY A 38 -0.30 0.76 -11.01
C GLY A 38 0.53 0.08 -9.92
N THR A 39 0.35 0.44 -8.65
CA THR A 39 1.03 -0.19 -7.49
C THR A 39 0.04 -0.66 -6.42
N PRO A 40 -1.01 -1.43 -6.80
CA PRO A 40 -2.09 -1.81 -5.87
C PRO A 40 -1.60 -2.57 -4.63
N GLU A 41 -0.48 -3.28 -4.70
CA GLU A 41 0.12 -4.04 -3.60
C GLU A 41 0.47 -3.15 -2.41
N ARG A 42 1.03 -1.94 -2.67
CA ARG A 42 1.33 -0.95 -1.63
C ARG A 42 0.07 -0.48 -0.92
N GLY A 43 -0.99 -0.22 -1.70
CA GLY A 43 -2.29 0.15 -1.17
C GLY A 43 -2.91 -0.93 -0.29
N LEU A 44 -2.81 -2.19 -0.73
CA LEU A 44 -3.34 -3.33 0.01
C LEU A 44 -2.57 -3.57 1.32
N ALA A 45 -1.24 -3.51 1.29
CA ALA A 45 -0.41 -3.64 2.49
C ALA A 45 -0.76 -2.57 3.53
N LEU A 46 -0.89 -1.31 3.09
CA LEU A 46 -1.31 -0.20 3.95
C LEU A 46 -2.69 -0.43 4.57
N LEU A 47 -3.69 -0.79 3.77
CA LEU A 47 -5.04 -1.03 4.24
C LEU A 47 -5.07 -2.15 5.29
N MET A 48 -4.35 -3.24 5.02
CA MET A 48 -4.22 -4.38 5.94
C MET A 48 -3.61 -3.96 7.28
N ARG A 49 -2.52 -3.20 7.30
CA ARG A 49 -1.91 -2.69 8.54
C ARG A 49 -2.87 -1.76 9.30
N THR A 50 -3.61 -0.93 8.56
CA THR A 50 -4.57 0.02 9.15
C THR A 50 -5.76 -0.71 9.79
N MET A 51 -6.24 -1.80 9.17
CA MET A 51 -7.34 -2.60 9.69
C MET A 51 -6.90 -3.65 10.71
N ALA A 52 -5.64 -4.07 10.75
CA ALA A 52 -5.16 -5.12 11.64
C ALA A 52 -5.58 -4.95 13.12
N PRO A 53 -5.59 -3.74 13.72
CA PRO A 53 -6.05 -3.53 15.10
C PRO A 53 -7.54 -3.86 15.33
N THR A 54 -8.37 -3.84 14.29
CA THR A 54 -9.81 -4.17 14.40
C THR A 54 -10.07 -5.68 14.25
N LEU A 55 -9.07 -6.46 13.85
CA LEU A 55 -9.18 -7.90 13.60
C LEU A 55 -8.77 -8.70 14.83
N THR A 56 -9.72 -9.38 15.48
CA THR A 56 -9.47 -10.10 16.74
C THR A 56 -8.71 -11.42 16.59
N MET A 57 -8.88 -12.15 15.50
CA MET A 57 -8.25 -13.47 15.30
C MET A 57 -7.07 -13.47 14.30
N TYR A 58 -7.08 -12.58 13.31
CA TYR A 58 -6.18 -12.67 12.16
C TYR A 58 -5.12 -11.56 12.12
N GLN A 59 -4.99 -10.75 13.18
CA GLN A 59 -4.08 -9.61 13.22
C GLN A 59 -2.64 -9.98 12.82
N ARG A 60 -2.09 -11.06 13.39
CA ARG A 60 -0.71 -11.50 13.08
C ARG A 60 -0.55 -11.91 11.62
N SER A 61 -1.47 -12.71 11.09
CA SER A 61 -1.43 -13.19 9.71
C SER A 61 -1.58 -12.04 8.71
N VAL A 62 -2.46 -11.08 9.01
CA VAL A 62 -2.69 -9.90 8.17
C VAL A 62 -1.47 -8.99 8.16
N ASN A 63 -0.83 -8.75 9.30
CA ASN A 63 0.42 -7.99 9.35
C ASN A 63 1.54 -8.70 8.57
N ALA A 64 1.68 -10.02 8.74
CA ALA A 64 2.70 -10.79 8.03
C ALA A 64 2.49 -10.77 6.51
N TYR A 65 1.25 -10.82 6.05
CA TYR A 65 0.95 -10.72 4.62
C TYR A 65 1.18 -9.31 4.08
N ALA A 66 0.87 -8.27 4.86
CA ALA A 66 1.22 -6.90 4.50
C ALA A 66 2.75 -6.72 4.35
N ASP A 67 3.55 -7.29 5.26
CA ASP A 67 5.01 -7.29 5.15
C ASP A 67 5.50 -8.01 3.86
N HIS A 68 4.84 -9.10 3.47
CA HIS A 68 5.17 -9.83 2.24
C HIS A 68 4.86 -9.02 0.97
N LEU A 69 3.74 -8.29 0.94
CA LEU A 69 3.37 -7.43 -0.18
C LEU A 69 4.39 -6.29 -0.38
N ASP A 70 4.84 -5.67 0.71
CA ASP A 70 5.85 -4.61 0.66
C ASP A 70 7.20 -5.15 0.12
N ALA A 71 7.61 -6.35 0.53
CA ALA A 71 8.83 -7.00 0.04
C ALA A 71 8.76 -7.39 -1.45
N THR A 72 7.56 -7.66 -1.97
CA THR A 72 7.36 -8.06 -3.37
C THR A 72 7.24 -6.84 -4.30
N GLY A 73 6.66 -5.74 -3.82
CA GLY A 73 6.56 -4.48 -4.57
C GLY A 73 7.90 -3.72 -4.70
N ASP A 74 8.89 -4.05 -3.87
CA ASP A 74 10.26 -3.49 -3.94
C ASP A 74 11.22 -4.36 -4.76
N MET A 75 10.80 -5.56 -5.18
CA MET A 75 11.65 -6.43 -6.01
C MET A 75 11.84 -5.76 -7.39
N PRO A 76 13.07 -5.38 -7.79
CA PRO A 76 13.32 -4.97 -9.14
C PRO A 76 12.99 -6.17 -10.02
N THR A 77 12.11 -6.02 -11.01
CA THR A 77 11.83 -7.07 -11.98
C THR A 77 13.16 -7.52 -12.58
N ALA A 78 13.70 -8.63 -12.10
CA ALA A 78 14.90 -9.22 -12.66
C ALA A 78 14.60 -9.49 -14.13
N ASN A 79 15.30 -8.79 -15.02
CA ASN A 79 15.23 -8.98 -16.47
C ASN A 79 15.39 -10.47 -16.77
N THR A 80 14.27 -11.17 -17.00
CA THR A 80 14.26 -12.48 -17.62
C THR A 80 14.22 -12.22 -19.12
N GLY A 81 15.32 -11.70 -19.63
CA GLY A 81 15.50 -11.34 -21.03
C GLY A 81 16.90 -11.71 -21.47
N GLU A 82 16.95 -12.75 -22.29
CA GLU A 82 17.94 -12.95 -23.36
C GLU A 82 19.37 -13.34 -22.96
N THR A 83 19.66 -14.65 -23.08
CA THR A 83 20.79 -15.12 -23.90
C THR A 83 20.49 -16.52 -24.44
N GLY A 84 19.82 -16.58 -25.60
CA GLY A 84 20.21 -17.53 -26.65
C GLY A 84 21.20 -16.79 -27.57
N PRO A 85 22.24 -17.44 -28.09
CA PRO A 85 22.14 -18.64 -28.89
C PRO A 85 23.09 -19.79 -28.49
#